data_AF-A0A7V1KMH3-F1
#
_entry.id   AF-A0A7V1KMH3-F1
#
_cell.length_a   1.000
_cell.length_b   1.000
_cell.length_c   1.000
_cell.angle_alpha   90.00
_cell.angle_beta   90.00
_cell.angle_gamma   90.00
#
_symmetry.space_group_name_H-M   'P 1'
#
loop_
_entity.id
_entity.type
_entity.pdbx_description
1 polymer ?
#
loop_
_entity_poly.entity_id
_entity_poly.type
_entity_poly.pdbx_seq_one_letter_code
_entity_poly.pdbx_strand_id
1 'polypeptide(L)'
;MRKRRLIEVVFPIQEVSAQSRREKNIRHGHISTLHIWWARRPLSASRATALAALLPDPGTEEGRRKLTELITRIAPWEAVRDGDSPAIEETRRLVREAFAGEVPKVLDPFAGGGAIPLEALRLGCETHAVDYNPVAVLLLKAVLELPQRFGRPQLSRESTALGMEARELRSPLVEEVKRWGEWVLEEARRELSRFYPEDPDGAVPVGYIWARTLPCQNPSCRAEIPLMRQTWLARKKDKRVALRMVPDRENRRVDFQLVEGKAMDFDPGKGTVARAVVECPVCGSRIDADTTRRLFREGKSGQRLVAVVLHHPDRQGKSYQRATESDLGAYRAAEAALEGKREQLRADWGMDPVPDEPTPVGGGPGAERAFSVYKYGMIRWGDLFNARQKLALITFADKVRTAHRRMLSEGLAPDFAKAVTTFLALMLNKLADYSSVQCVWHTSKELIAHTFGRQTLQMVWDYIEVNSLSGSTGDWRSALEWVVEVIGHCSRIPPVEEP
;
A
#
# COMPACT_ATOMS: atom_id res chain seq x y z
N MET A 1 -48.46 13.64 3.84
CA MET A 1 -47.17 14.37 3.69
C MET A 1 -46.04 13.42 4.08
N ARG A 2 -44.98 13.35 3.27
CA ARG A 2 -43.77 12.58 3.64
C ARG A 2 -43.17 13.20 4.90
N LYS A 3 -42.97 12.41 5.96
CA LYS A 3 -42.22 12.89 7.14
C LYS A 3 -40.81 13.26 6.67
N ARG A 4 -40.39 14.49 6.92
CA ARG A 4 -39.03 14.94 6.59
C ARG A 4 -38.01 14.10 7.37
N ARG A 5 -36.85 13.85 6.77
CA ARG A 5 -35.69 13.25 7.44
C ARG A 5 -34.85 14.34 8.07
N LEU A 6 -34.05 13.97 9.08
CA LEU A 6 -33.22 14.92 9.80
C LEU A 6 -32.25 15.67 8.86
N ILE A 7 -31.65 14.96 7.90
CA ILE A 7 -30.73 15.54 6.91
C ILE A 7 -31.37 16.65 6.05
N GLU A 8 -32.70 16.67 5.89
CA GLU A 8 -33.42 17.69 5.12
C GLU A 8 -33.63 19.00 5.92
N VAL A 9 -33.38 18.99 7.24
CA VAL A 9 -33.70 20.12 8.13
C VAL A 9 -32.50 20.63 8.95
N VAL A 10 -31.58 19.76 9.37
CA VAL A 10 -30.37 20.15 10.13
C VAL A 10 -29.27 19.11 9.97
N PHE A 11 -28.02 19.55 9.93
CA PHE A 11 -26.85 18.67 9.92
C PHE A 11 -25.61 19.39 10.50
N PRO A 12 -24.82 18.77 11.40
CA PRO A 12 -23.62 19.39 11.99
C PRO A 12 -22.44 19.31 11.01
N ILE A 13 -22.55 20.08 9.92
CA ILE A 13 -21.59 20.00 8.80
C ILE A 13 -20.17 20.37 9.22
N GLN A 14 -20.00 21.32 10.15
CA GLN A 14 -18.69 21.82 10.57
C GLN A 14 -17.92 20.74 11.34
N GLU A 15 -18.58 20.11 12.32
CA GLU A 15 -18.03 19.07 13.18
C GLU A 15 -17.69 17.81 12.39
N VAL A 16 -18.63 17.34 11.55
CA VAL A 16 -18.43 16.17 10.68
C VAL A 16 -17.30 16.42 9.68
N SER A 17 -17.22 17.62 9.11
CA SER A 17 -16.12 17.98 8.20
C SER A 17 -14.77 18.03 8.91
N ALA A 18 -14.71 18.47 10.17
CA ALA A 18 -13.48 18.46 10.95
C ALA A 18 -12.98 17.03 11.19
N GLN A 19 -13.87 16.11 11.57
CA GLN A 19 -13.52 14.70 11.75
C GLN A 19 -13.11 14.03 10.43
N SER A 20 -13.82 14.32 9.34
CA SER A 20 -13.48 13.82 8.00
C SER A 20 -12.08 14.26 7.53
N ARG A 21 -11.63 15.47 7.90
CA ARG A 21 -10.26 15.92 7.62
C ARG A 21 -9.24 15.19 8.49
N ARG A 22 -9.54 14.99 9.78
CA ARG A 22 -8.69 14.26 10.73
C ARG A 22 -8.49 12.80 10.32
N GLU A 23 -9.54 12.15 9.85
CA GLU A 23 -9.55 10.74 9.40
C GLU A 23 -8.52 10.45 8.31
N LYS A 24 -8.16 11.43 7.46
CA LYS A 24 -7.15 11.25 6.40
C LYS A 24 -5.77 10.83 6.91
N ASN A 25 -5.48 11.03 8.19
CA ASN A 25 -4.23 10.63 8.83
C ASN A 25 -4.36 9.35 9.68
N ILE A 26 -5.54 8.76 9.77
CA ILE A 26 -5.79 7.52 10.50
C ILE A 26 -5.39 6.34 9.61
N ARG A 27 -4.70 5.36 10.21
CA ARG A 27 -4.19 4.19 9.52
C ARG A 27 -4.61 2.89 10.20
N HIS A 28 -4.54 2.84 11.52
CA HIS A 28 -4.79 1.61 12.28
C HIS A 28 -6.25 1.16 12.20
N GLY A 29 -6.46 -0.07 11.72
CA GLY A 29 -7.77 -0.69 11.51
C GLY A 29 -8.69 0.00 10.48
N HIS A 30 -8.23 1.07 9.84
CA HIS A 30 -9.06 1.84 8.91
C HIS A 30 -9.07 1.19 7.53
N ILE A 31 -10.25 1.00 6.91
CA ILE A 31 -10.36 0.27 5.62
C ILE A 31 -9.55 0.87 4.46
N SER A 32 -9.05 2.10 4.61
CA SER A 32 -8.12 2.70 3.63
C SER A 32 -6.74 2.05 3.58
N THR A 33 -6.33 1.35 4.63
CA THR A 33 -5.05 0.65 4.66
C THR A 33 -5.13 -0.74 4.03
N LEU A 34 -6.33 -1.31 3.87
CA LEU A 34 -6.55 -2.58 3.16
C LEU A 34 -6.17 -2.47 1.68
N HIS A 35 -6.69 -1.45 0.99
CA HIS A 35 -6.40 -1.16 -0.42
C HIS A 35 -6.70 0.32 -0.72
N ILE A 36 -5.90 0.91 -1.61
CA ILE A 36 -6.11 2.28 -2.09
C ILE A 36 -7.32 2.32 -3.01
N TRP A 37 -8.36 3.04 -2.61
CA TRP A 37 -9.51 3.34 -3.48
C TRP A 37 -9.65 4.86 -3.60
N TRP A 38 -9.43 5.38 -4.81
CA TRP A 38 -9.24 6.81 -5.05
C TRP A 38 -10.44 7.69 -4.72
N ALA A 39 -11.64 7.13 -4.79
CA ALA A 39 -12.90 7.84 -4.55
C ALA A 39 -13.51 7.52 -3.17
N ARG A 40 -12.76 6.89 -2.25
CA ARG A 40 -13.31 6.48 -0.95
C ARG A 40 -13.77 7.71 -0.15
N ARG A 41 -15.02 7.68 0.30
CA ARG A 41 -15.57 8.70 1.18
C ARG A 41 -15.06 8.50 2.62
N PRO A 42 -14.90 9.58 3.40
CA PRO A 42 -14.57 9.45 4.83
C PRO A 42 -15.65 8.63 5.56
N LEU A 43 -15.23 7.71 6.43
CA LEU A 43 -16.14 6.92 7.26
C LEU A 43 -16.95 7.82 8.20
N SER A 44 -16.32 8.85 8.76
CA SER A 44 -16.96 9.85 9.61
C SER A 44 -18.19 10.49 8.93
N ALA A 45 -17.98 11.03 7.71
CA ALA A 45 -19.06 11.61 6.92
C ALA A 45 -20.10 10.55 6.51
N SER A 46 -19.65 9.35 6.12
CA SER A 46 -20.54 8.26 5.69
C SER A 46 -21.50 7.85 6.80
N ARG A 47 -20.99 7.67 8.03
CA ARG A 47 -21.78 7.34 9.23
C ARG A 47 -22.77 8.44 9.60
N ALA A 48 -22.28 9.68 9.68
CA ALA A 48 -23.08 10.83 10.06
C ALA A 48 -24.24 11.08 9.08
N THR A 49 -23.94 11.04 7.78
CA THR A 49 -24.95 11.25 6.72
C THR A 49 -25.94 10.09 6.63
N ALA A 50 -25.48 8.84 6.77
CA ALA A 50 -26.37 7.68 6.83
C ALA A 50 -27.36 7.80 8.00
N LEU A 51 -26.90 8.12 9.21
CA LEU A 51 -27.78 8.30 10.36
C LEU A 51 -28.81 9.43 10.14
N ALA A 52 -28.35 10.59 9.67
CA ALA A 52 -29.22 11.74 9.41
C ALA A 52 -30.28 11.46 8.33
N ALA A 53 -29.98 10.58 7.37
CA ALA A 53 -30.93 10.14 6.35
C ALA A 53 -31.93 9.11 6.88
N LEU A 54 -31.53 8.26 7.83
CA LEU A 54 -32.38 7.23 8.45
C LEU A 54 -33.39 7.83 9.43
N LEU A 55 -32.96 8.78 10.28
CA LEU A 55 -33.81 9.33 11.34
C LEU A 55 -34.82 10.38 10.80
N PRO A 56 -36.08 10.35 11.25
CA PRO A 56 -37.06 11.38 10.94
C PRO A 56 -36.73 12.71 11.64
N ASP A 57 -37.20 13.83 11.09
CA ASP A 57 -37.22 15.12 11.79
C ASP A 57 -38.12 15.01 13.04
N PRO A 58 -37.59 15.27 14.25
CA PRO A 58 -38.37 15.18 15.48
C PRO A 58 -39.38 16.34 15.62
N GLY A 59 -39.35 17.32 14.72
CA GLY A 59 -40.33 18.41 14.65
C GLY A 59 -40.10 19.55 15.66
N THR A 60 -39.25 19.34 16.66
CA THR A 60 -38.89 20.34 17.68
C THR A 60 -37.42 20.74 17.57
N GLU A 61 -37.11 21.99 17.93
CA GLU A 61 -35.73 22.48 17.98
C GLU A 61 -34.87 21.68 18.97
N GLU A 62 -35.44 21.37 20.15
CA GLU A 62 -34.80 20.54 21.16
C GLU A 62 -34.47 19.13 20.64
N GLY A 63 -35.41 18.48 19.95
CA GLY A 63 -35.18 17.16 19.36
C GLY A 63 -34.10 17.21 18.27
N ARG A 64 -34.13 18.24 17.42
CA ARG A 64 -33.11 18.46 16.37
C ARG A 64 -31.73 18.67 16.98
N ARG A 65 -31.62 19.43 18.08
CA ARG A 65 -30.37 19.64 18.81
C ARG A 65 -29.83 18.31 19.35
N LYS A 66 -30.65 17.52 20.04
CA LYS A 66 -30.24 16.20 20.58
C LYS A 66 -29.73 15.25 19.49
N LEU A 67 -30.43 15.14 18.36
CA LEU A 67 -29.98 14.27 17.27
C LEU A 67 -28.71 14.80 16.58
N THR A 68 -28.55 16.11 16.49
CA THR A 68 -27.33 16.75 15.97
C THR A 68 -26.13 16.50 16.89
N GLU A 69 -26.32 16.61 18.21
CA GLU A 69 -25.30 16.25 19.21
C GLU A 69 -24.90 14.77 19.11
N LEU A 70 -25.87 13.87 18.93
CA LEU A 70 -25.60 12.45 18.72
C LEU A 70 -24.75 12.21 17.45
N ILE A 71 -25.09 12.86 16.33
CA ILE A 71 -24.27 12.80 15.10
C ILE A 71 -22.83 13.26 15.38
N THR A 72 -22.66 14.35 16.13
CA THR A 72 -21.33 14.85 16.51
C THR A 72 -20.57 13.86 17.39
N ARG A 73 -21.23 13.13 18.28
CA ARG A 73 -20.59 12.10 19.13
C ARG A 73 -20.16 10.87 18.35
N ILE A 74 -20.91 10.48 17.31
CA ILE A 74 -20.55 9.32 16.49
C ILE A 74 -19.62 9.66 15.34
N ALA A 75 -19.44 10.94 14.96
CA ALA A 75 -18.58 11.30 13.84
C ALA A 75 -17.09 10.92 14.00
N PRO A 76 -16.47 10.99 15.19
CA PRO A 76 -15.06 10.62 15.38
C PRO A 76 -14.77 9.15 15.09
N TRP A 77 -13.54 8.86 14.67
CA TRP A 77 -13.05 7.48 14.50
C TRP A 77 -13.05 6.71 15.82
N GLU A 78 -12.76 7.40 16.92
CA GLU A 78 -12.71 6.81 18.26
C GLU A 78 -14.05 6.20 18.70
N ALA A 79 -15.17 6.64 18.13
CA ALA A 79 -16.48 6.05 18.43
C ALA A 79 -16.62 4.58 17.95
N VAL A 80 -15.70 4.10 17.10
CA VAL A 80 -15.75 2.77 16.48
C VAL A 80 -14.40 2.03 16.44
N ARG A 81 -13.30 2.68 16.84
CA ARG A 81 -11.95 2.14 16.72
C ARG A 81 -11.77 0.84 17.52
N ASP A 82 -12.21 0.85 18.77
CA ASP A 82 -11.96 -0.22 19.76
C ASP A 82 -13.22 -1.03 20.06
N GLY A 83 -14.12 -1.12 19.08
CA GLY A 83 -15.50 -1.54 19.28
C GLY A 83 -16.44 -0.34 19.22
N ASP A 84 -17.74 -0.61 19.26
CA ASP A 84 -18.76 0.42 19.14
C ASP A 84 -18.95 1.13 20.47
N SER A 85 -18.91 2.47 20.46
CA SER A 85 -19.20 3.27 21.65
C SER A 85 -20.68 3.19 22.05
N PRO A 86 -21.06 3.56 23.29
CA PRO A 86 -22.46 3.63 23.71
C PRO A 86 -23.32 4.54 22.80
N ALA A 87 -22.72 5.54 22.16
CA ALA A 87 -23.41 6.38 21.19
C ALA A 87 -23.79 5.60 19.92
N ILE A 88 -22.98 4.64 19.46
CA ILE A 88 -23.31 3.77 18.33
C ILE A 88 -24.41 2.77 18.70
N GLU A 89 -24.41 2.28 19.94
CA GLU A 89 -25.51 1.42 20.43
C GLU A 89 -26.83 2.20 20.52
N GLU A 90 -26.77 3.44 21.00
CA GLU A 90 -27.91 4.36 21.01
C GLU A 90 -28.45 4.61 19.59
N THR A 91 -27.58 4.80 18.59
CA THR A 91 -28.05 5.00 17.21
C THR A 91 -28.74 3.78 16.64
N ARG A 92 -28.24 2.57 16.89
CA ARG A 92 -28.91 1.32 16.46
C ARG A 92 -30.32 1.22 17.02
N ARG A 93 -30.48 1.52 18.32
CA ARG A 93 -31.79 1.53 18.97
C ARG A 93 -32.73 2.55 18.31
N LEU A 94 -32.28 3.79 18.15
CA LEU A 94 -33.08 4.85 17.52
C LEU A 94 -33.42 4.55 16.06
N VAL A 95 -32.49 3.95 15.31
CA VAL A 95 -32.74 3.50 13.93
C VAL A 95 -33.81 2.42 13.93
N ARG A 96 -33.68 1.38 14.75
CA ARG A 96 -34.69 0.31 14.85
C ARG A 96 -36.07 0.86 15.28
N GLU A 97 -36.13 1.77 16.24
CA GLU A 97 -37.36 2.46 16.65
C GLU A 97 -37.98 3.29 15.51
N ALA A 98 -37.16 4.02 14.75
CA ALA A 98 -37.62 4.82 13.61
C ALA A 98 -38.22 3.97 12.47
N PHE A 99 -37.90 2.68 12.43
CA PHE A 99 -38.42 1.69 11.49
C PHE A 99 -39.34 0.67 12.18
N ALA A 100 -40.02 1.07 13.26
CA ALA A 100 -41.05 0.27 13.94
C ALA A 100 -40.58 -1.12 14.41
N GLY A 101 -39.31 -1.25 14.78
CA GLY A 101 -38.70 -2.51 15.21
C GLY A 101 -38.05 -3.30 14.07
N GLU A 102 -38.33 -2.95 12.81
CA GLU A 102 -37.76 -3.62 11.64
C GLU A 102 -36.33 -3.19 11.36
N VAL A 103 -35.61 -4.06 10.66
CA VAL A 103 -34.26 -3.77 10.16
C VAL A 103 -34.37 -2.97 8.86
N PRO A 104 -33.86 -1.73 8.80
CA PRO A 104 -33.86 -0.96 7.56
C PRO A 104 -32.88 -1.55 6.54
N LYS A 105 -33.28 -1.55 5.27
CA LYS A 105 -32.42 -1.95 4.14
C LYS A 105 -31.81 -0.72 3.47
N VAL A 106 -30.51 -0.75 3.24
CA VAL A 106 -29.76 0.32 2.57
C VAL A 106 -29.07 -0.24 1.33
N LEU A 107 -29.28 0.40 0.18
CA LEU A 107 -28.59 0.09 -1.07
C LEU A 107 -27.64 1.24 -1.43
N ASP A 108 -26.35 0.93 -1.56
CA ASP A 108 -25.37 1.81 -2.22
C ASP A 108 -25.03 1.25 -3.61
N PRO A 109 -25.57 1.83 -4.70
CA PRO A 109 -25.38 1.31 -6.05
C PRO A 109 -24.01 1.65 -6.67
N PHE A 110 -23.18 2.46 -6.00
CA PHE A 110 -21.85 2.88 -6.47
C PHE A 110 -20.85 2.90 -5.30
N ALA A 111 -20.80 1.78 -4.58
CA ALA A 111 -20.19 1.74 -3.25
C ALA A 111 -18.67 1.88 -3.25
N GLY A 112 -18.00 1.61 -4.38
CA GLY A 112 -16.56 1.73 -4.53
C GLY A 112 -15.80 1.01 -3.42
N GLY A 113 -15.07 1.77 -2.60
CA GLY A 113 -14.27 1.26 -1.50
C GLY A 113 -15.05 0.89 -0.23
N GLY A 114 -16.39 0.93 -0.24
CA GLY A 114 -17.26 0.37 0.81
C GLY A 114 -17.57 1.24 2.02
N ALA A 115 -17.24 2.53 1.99
CA ALA A 115 -17.38 3.42 3.16
C ALA A 115 -18.84 3.58 3.65
N ILE A 116 -19.76 3.93 2.75
CA ILE A 116 -21.17 4.14 3.08
C ILE A 116 -21.85 2.83 3.54
N PRO A 117 -21.77 1.71 2.80
CA PRO A 117 -22.41 0.47 3.24
C PRO A 117 -21.80 -0.10 4.52
N LEU A 118 -20.50 0.10 4.78
CA LEU A 118 -19.89 -0.33 6.05
C LEU A 118 -20.47 0.42 7.24
N GLU A 119 -20.61 1.74 7.11
CA GLU A 119 -21.13 2.56 8.20
C GLU A 119 -22.65 2.39 8.36
N ALA A 120 -23.40 2.15 7.28
CA ALA A 120 -24.81 1.76 7.37
C ALA A 120 -24.99 0.40 8.08
N LEU A 121 -24.13 -0.58 7.78
CA LEU A 121 -24.09 -1.87 8.48
C LEU A 121 -23.84 -1.65 9.97
N ARG A 122 -22.87 -0.78 10.30
CA ARG A 122 -22.56 -0.42 11.69
C ARG A 122 -23.73 0.23 12.41
N LEU A 123 -24.57 0.99 11.72
CA LEU A 123 -25.77 1.59 12.29
C LEU A 123 -26.94 0.60 12.46
N GLY A 124 -26.75 -0.68 12.14
CA GLY A 124 -27.77 -1.73 12.30
C GLY A 124 -28.69 -1.86 11.10
N CYS A 125 -28.23 -1.51 9.90
CA CYS A 125 -28.98 -1.71 8.66
C CYS A 125 -28.54 -2.99 7.96
N GLU A 126 -29.48 -3.67 7.28
CA GLU A 126 -29.14 -4.64 6.24
C GLU A 126 -28.60 -3.87 5.03
N THR A 127 -27.36 -4.14 4.61
CA THR A 127 -26.70 -3.35 3.57
C THR A 127 -26.44 -4.15 2.30
N HIS A 128 -26.81 -3.56 1.18
CA HIS A 128 -26.54 -4.04 -0.16
C HIS A 128 -25.62 -3.04 -0.85
N ALA A 129 -24.53 -3.53 -1.43
CA ALA A 129 -23.55 -2.70 -2.11
C ALA A 129 -23.32 -3.26 -3.51
N VAL A 130 -23.34 -2.37 -4.51
CA VAL A 130 -23.10 -2.72 -5.91
C VAL A 130 -22.00 -1.81 -6.45
N ASP A 131 -21.18 -2.35 -7.33
CA ASP A 131 -20.25 -1.59 -8.15
C ASP A 131 -20.00 -2.34 -9.45
N TYR A 132 -19.68 -1.61 -10.52
CA TYR A 132 -19.31 -2.20 -11.81
C TYR A 132 -17.84 -2.65 -11.81
N ASN A 133 -17.00 -2.01 -11.00
CA ASN A 133 -15.57 -2.23 -11.00
C ASN A 133 -15.24 -3.51 -10.21
N PRO A 134 -14.60 -4.53 -10.82
CA PRO A 134 -14.32 -5.79 -10.15
C PRO A 134 -13.40 -5.63 -8.93
N VAL A 135 -12.51 -4.63 -8.92
CA VAL A 135 -11.69 -4.32 -7.76
C VAL A 135 -12.56 -3.77 -6.62
N ALA A 136 -13.51 -2.88 -6.92
CA ALA A 136 -14.46 -2.40 -5.92
C ALA A 136 -15.27 -3.56 -5.34
N VAL A 137 -15.81 -4.45 -6.18
CA VAL A 137 -16.56 -5.63 -5.73
C VAL A 137 -15.73 -6.51 -4.80
N LEU A 138 -14.44 -6.74 -5.10
CA LEU A 138 -13.54 -7.47 -4.21
C LEU A 138 -13.37 -6.78 -2.85
N LEU A 139 -13.21 -5.46 -2.84
CA LEU A 139 -13.11 -4.68 -1.61
C LEU A 139 -14.41 -4.70 -0.80
N LEU A 140 -15.57 -4.60 -1.45
CA LEU A 140 -16.87 -4.73 -0.79
C LEU A 140 -17.01 -6.08 -0.11
N LYS A 141 -16.61 -7.17 -0.78
CA LYS A 141 -16.56 -8.50 -0.15
C LYS A 141 -15.63 -8.53 1.05
N ALA A 142 -14.42 -7.95 0.92
CA ALA A 142 -13.42 -7.96 1.99
C ALA A 142 -13.78 -7.09 3.20
N VAL A 143 -14.53 -5.99 3.03
CA VAL A 143 -14.90 -5.08 4.15
C VAL A 143 -16.29 -5.35 4.73
N LEU A 144 -17.21 -5.94 3.96
CA LEU A 144 -18.59 -6.21 4.39
C LEU A 144 -18.82 -7.71 4.58
N GLU A 145 -18.73 -8.50 3.51
CA GLU A 145 -19.25 -9.87 3.48
C GLU A 145 -18.37 -10.86 4.26
N LEU A 146 -17.07 -10.91 3.95
CA LEU A 146 -16.14 -11.89 4.52
C LEU A 146 -15.94 -11.71 6.04
N PRO A 147 -15.77 -10.48 6.58
CA PRO A 147 -15.68 -10.28 8.03
C PRO A 147 -16.96 -10.68 8.76
N GLN A 148 -18.14 -10.42 8.17
CA GLN A 148 -19.42 -10.79 8.79
C GLN A 148 -19.65 -12.30 8.76
N ARG A 149 -19.28 -12.98 7.66
CA ARG A 149 -19.45 -14.44 7.50
C ARG A 149 -18.45 -15.26 8.31
N PHE A 150 -17.18 -14.85 8.36
CA PHE A 150 -16.08 -15.68 8.89
C PHE A 150 -15.27 -15.02 10.00
N GLY A 151 -15.47 -13.71 10.22
CA GLY A 151 -14.64 -12.93 11.13
C GLY A 151 -15.20 -12.79 12.54
N ARG A 152 -16.48 -13.12 12.79
CA ARG A 152 -17.11 -12.91 14.10
C ARG A 152 -16.24 -13.50 15.23
N PRO A 153 -15.85 -12.70 16.24
CA PRO A 153 -15.03 -13.20 17.33
C PRO A 153 -15.70 -14.35 18.07
N GLN A 154 -14.95 -15.42 18.29
CA GLN A 154 -15.36 -16.59 19.06
C GLN A 154 -14.49 -16.70 20.31
N LEU A 155 -15.02 -17.34 21.36
CA LEU A 155 -14.27 -17.61 22.58
C LEU A 155 -13.16 -18.63 22.28
N SER A 156 -11.92 -18.16 22.25
CA SER A 156 -10.73 -19.00 22.17
C SER A 156 -10.24 -19.33 23.59
N ARG A 157 -9.76 -20.56 23.78
CA ARG A 157 -9.13 -21.03 25.02
C ARG A 157 -7.66 -21.31 24.74
N GLU A 158 -6.78 -20.55 25.37
CA GLU A 158 -5.35 -20.84 25.35
C GLU A 158 -4.85 -21.18 26.75
N SER A 159 -4.14 -22.28 26.87
CA SER A 159 -3.39 -22.62 28.08
C SER A 159 -2.09 -21.81 28.07
N THR A 160 -1.94 -20.92 29.04
CA THR A 160 -0.68 -20.20 29.24
C THR A 160 0.43 -21.16 29.70
N ALA A 161 1.70 -20.76 29.57
CA ALA A 161 2.85 -21.54 30.04
C ALA A 161 2.81 -21.89 31.54
N LEU A 162 1.97 -21.20 32.32
CA LEU A 162 1.71 -21.43 33.74
C LEU A 162 0.48 -22.31 34.00
N GLY A 163 -0.12 -22.92 32.97
CA GLY A 163 -1.31 -23.77 33.07
C GLY A 163 -2.62 -23.03 33.31
N MET A 164 -2.64 -21.69 33.29
CA MET A 164 -3.87 -20.90 33.41
C MET A 164 -4.56 -20.80 32.05
N GLU A 165 -5.89 -21.03 32.00
CA GLU A 165 -6.70 -20.78 30.80
C GLU A 165 -6.95 -19.28 30.62
N ALA A 166 -6.37 -18.69 29.57
CA ALA A 166 -6.77 -17.38 29.09
C ALA A 166 -7.95 -17.55 28.12
N ARG A 167 -9.04 -16.80 28.35
CA ARG A 167 -10.17 -16.72 27.44
C ARG A 167 -10.12 -15.40 26.70
N GLU A 168 -9.94 -15.47 25.39
CA GLU A 168 -9.88 -14.27 24.54
C GLU A 168 -10.84 -14.42 23.37
N LEU A 169 -11.56 -13.34 23.05
CA LEU A 169 -12.39 -13.29 21.86
C LEU A 169 -11.50 -13.08 20.65
N ARG A 170 -11.41 -14.08 19.77
CA ARG A 170 -10.57 -14.02 18.56
C ARG A 170 -11.40 -14.27 17.32
N SER A 171 -11.09 -13.52 16.28
CA SER A 171 -11.71 -13.67 14.97
C SER A 171 -11.06 -14.84 14.22
N PRO A 172 -11.80 -15.90 13.84
CA PRO A 172 -11.21 -17.04 13.12
C PRO A 172 -10.54 -16.61 11.81
N LEU A 173 -11.15 -15.64 11.10
CA LEU A 173 -10.57 -15.05 9.90
C LEU A 173 -9.26 -14.31 10.17
N VAL A 174 -9.15 -13.56 11.28
CA VAL A 174 -7.88 -12.93 11.66
C VAL A 174 -6.81 -13.98 11.94
N GLU A 175 -7.14 -15.04 12.69
CA GLU A 175 -6.20 -16.09 13.06
C GLU A 175 -5.66 -16.82 11.83
N GLU A 176 -6.54 -17.23 10.92
CA GLU A 176 -6.10 -17.94 9.70
C GLU A 176 -5.37 -17.01 8.72
N VAL A 177 -5.79 -15.75 8.55
CA VAL A 177 -5.02 -14.79 7.73
C VAL A 177 -3.64 -14.54 8.32
N LYS A 178 -3.52 -14.44 9.64
CA LYS A 178 -2.22 -14.32 10.32
C LYS A 178 -1.35 -15.56 10.09
N ARG A 179 -1.89 -16.74 10.39
CA ARG A 179 -1.20 -18.03 10.24
C ARG A 179 -0.70 -18.25 8.81
N TRP A 180 -1.57 -18.09 7.81
CA TRP A 180 -1.19 -18.30 6.41
C TRP A 180 -0.35 -17.16 5.85
N GLY A 181 -0.52 -15.93 6.36
CA GLY A 181 0.34 -14.80 6.04
C GLY A 181 1.79 -15.02 6.49
N GLU A 182 1.97 -15.54 7.71
CA GLU A 182 3.27 -15.95 8.25
C GLU A 182 3.84 -17.14 7.49
N TRP A 183 3.02 -18.15 7.17
CA TRP A 183 3.46 -19.29 6.36
C TRP A 183 3.98 -18.85 4.98
N VAL A 184 3.24 -17.98 4.28
CA VAL A 184 3.67 -17.42 2.99
C VAL A 184 4.99 -16.65 3.13
N LEU A 185 5.15 -15.87 4.20
CA LEU A 185 6.40 -15.14 4.46
C LEU A 185 7.59 -16.08 4.61
N GLU A 186 7.45 -17.14 5.41
CA GLU A 186 8.54 -18.06 5.68
C GLU A 186 8.90 -18.91 4.45
N GLU A 187 7.92 -19.37 3.67
CA GLU A 187 8.20 -20.08 2.41
C GLU A 187 8.84 -19.15 1.36
N ALA A 188 8.41 -17.89 1.27
CA ALA A 188 9.05 -16.91 0.39
C ALA A 188 10.48 -16.59 0.87
N ARG A 189 10.69 -16.47 2.19
CA ARG A 189 12.01 -16.21 2.81
C ARG A 189 13.02 -17.30 2.45
N ARG A 190 12.62 -18.57 2.46
CA ARG A 190 13.48 -19.71 2.08
C ARG A 190 14.04 -19.59 0.66
N GLU A 191 13.28 -19.02 -0.27
CA GLU A 191 13.70 -18.87 -1.67
C GLU A 191 14.44 -17.56 -1.94
N LEU A 192 14.04 -16.49 -1.24
CA LEU A 192 14.43 -15.12 -1.58
C LEU A 192 15.58 -14.56 -0.73
N SER A 193 15.82 -15.09 0.48
CA SER A 193 16.79 -14.52 1.44
C SER A 193 18.19 -14.32 0.85
N ARG A 194 18.66 -15.28 0.04
CA ARG A 194 19.98 -15.21 -0.63
C ARG A 194 20.16 -14.02 -1.59
N PHE A 195 19.09 -13.36 -2.01
CA PHE A 195 19.14 -12.19 -2.89
C PHE A 195 19.16 -10.86 -2.12
N TYR A 196 19.12 -10.94 -0.80
CA TYR A 196 19.13 -9.83 0.15
C TYR A 196 20.18 -10.09 1.24
N PRO A 197 21.48 -10.14 0.90
CA PRO A 197 22.52 -10.48 1.85
C PRO A 197 22.56 -9.49 3.01
N GLU A 198 22.66 -10.00 4.23
CA GLU A 198 22.90 -9.18 5.43
C GLU A 198 24.35 -8.70 5.45
N ASP A 199 24.58 -7.54 6.07
CA ASP A 199 25.93 -7.06 6.30
C ASP A 199 26.64 -7.90 7.38
N PRO A 200 27.98 -7.99 7.36
CA PRO A 200 28.74 -8.75 8.36
C PRO A 200 28.51 -8.30 9.81
N ASP A 201 28.04 -7.07 10.04
CA ASP A 201 27.72 -6.54 11.37
C ASP A 201 26.28 -6.86 11.83
N GLY A 202 25.51 -7.61 11.03
CA GLY A 202 24.12 -7.96 11.31
C GLY A 202 23.09 -6.92 10.83
N ALA A 203 23.50 -5.87 10.12
CA ALA A 203 22.56 -4.94 9.51
C ALA A 203 21.83 -5.58 8.32
N VAL A 204 20.51 -5.38 8.28
CA VAL A 204 19.63 -5.92 7.23
C VAL A 204 19.33 -4.83 6.20
N PRO A 205 19.52 -5.09 4.89
CA PRO A 205 19.04 -4.20 3.84
C PRO A 205 17.53 -4.05 3.89
N VAL A 206 17.05 -2.83 4.08
CA VAL A 206 15.62 -2.51 3.98
C VAL A 206 15.22 -2.06 2.58
N GLY A 207 16.18 -1.54 1.81
CA GLY A 207 15.98 -1.23 0.41
C GLY A 207 17.24 -0.76 -0.30
N TYR A 208 17.15 -0.70 -1.63
CA TYR A 208 18.26 -0.46 -2.54
C TYR A 208 17.91 0.73 -3.43
N ILE A 209 18.74 1.77 -3.42
CA ILE A 209 18.51 2.99 -4.21
C ILE A 209 19.17 2.83 -5.56
N TRP A 210 18.35 2.82 -6.59
CA TRP A 210 18.75 2.74 -7.98
C TRP A 210 18.61 4.10 -8.66
N ALA A 211 19.52 4.40 -9.57
CA ALA A 211 19.39 5.49 -10.53
C ALA A 211 19.32 4.91 -11.93
N ARG A 212 18.33 5.31 -12.73
CA ARG A 212 18.35 5.05 -14.18
C ARG A 212 19.52 5.79 -14.80
N THR A 213 20.06 5.31 -15.91
CA THR A 213 21.24 5.92 -16.54
C THR A 213 21.00 6.26 -18.01
N LEU A 214 21.73 7.26 -18.50
CA LEU A 214 21.81 7.58 -19.93
C LEU A 214 23.25 7.87 -20.34
N PRO A 215 23.66 7.50 -21.56
CA PRO A 215 24.94 7.93 -22.10
C PRO A 215 24.90 9.42 -22.46
N CYS A 216 25.94 10.15 -22.08
CA CYS A 216 26.12 11.54 -22.51
C CYS A 216 26.12 11.64 -24.04
N GLN A 217 25.39 12.63 -24.57
CA GLN A 217 25.29 12.84 -26.02
C GLN A 217 26.47 13.63 -26.60
N ASN A 218 27.33 14.22 -25.76
CA ASN A 218 28.59 14.81 -26.20
C ASN A 218 29.56 13.69 -26.66
N PRO A 219 29.95 13.65 -27.95
CA PRO A 219 30.79 12.58 -28.50
C PRO A 219 32.15 12.42 -27.83
N SER A 220 32.73 13.49 -27.27
CA SER A 220 34.00 13.42 -26.55
C SER A 220 33.87 12.94 -25.11
N CYS A 221 32.66 12.98 -24.54
CA CYS A 221 32.39 12.57 -23.17
C CYS A 221 31.86 11.15 -23.09
N ARG A 222 30.69 10.88 -23.70
CA ARG A 222 29.98 9.58 -23.67
C ARG A 222 29.79 8.95 -22.28
N ALA A 223 29.97 9.73 -21.21
CA ALA A 223 29.90 9.20 -19.86
C ALA A 223 28.50 8.67 -19.51
N GLU A 224 28.44 7.61 -18.71
CA GLU A 224 27.18 7.16 -18.13
C GLU A 224 26.73 8.16 -17.05
N ILE A 225 25.55 8.76 -17.26
CA ILE A 225 24.96 9.76 -16.37
C ILE A 225 23.89 9.07 -15.52
N PRO A 226 24.08 8.89 -14.20
CA PRO A 226 23.00 8.49 -13.30
C PRO A 226 21.98 9.62 -13.18
N LEU A 227 20.72 9.30 -13.41
CA LEU A 227 19.60 10.24 -13.40
C LEU A 227 19.01 10.28 -11.99
N MET A 228 19.30 11.35 -11.25
CA MET A 228 18.77 11.58 -9.91
C MET A 228 18.19 12.98 -9.84
N ARG A 229 17.02 13.14 -9.21
CA ARG A 229 16.44 14.48 -8.99
C ARG A 229 17.16 15.26 -7.89
N GLN A 230 17.79 14.53 -6.98
CA GLN A 230 18.47 15.01 -5.80
C GLN A 230 19.34 13.86 -5.26
N THR A 231 20.31 14.15 -4.41
CA THR A 231 21.21 13.16 -3.83
C THR A 231 21.11 13.04 -2.31
N TRP A 232 20.10 13.65 -1.67
CA TRP A 232 19.84 13.37 -0.26
C TRP A 232 19.38 11.93 -0.05
N LEU A 233 19.96 11.30 0.96
CA LEU A 233 19.51 10.03 1.54
C LEU A 233 18.74 10.27 2.83
N ALA A 234 19.19 11.20 3.67
CA ALA A 234 18.47 11.66 4.85
C ALA A 234 18.54 13.18 4.96
N ARG A 235 17.39 13.82 5.20
CA ARG A 235 17.28 15.26 5.44
C ARG A 235 16.31 15.53 6.59
N LYS A 236 16.77 15.21 7.81
CA LYS A 236 16.09 15.47 9.08
C LYS A 236 16.78 16.59 9.85
N LYS A 237 16.16 17.04 10.95
CA LYS A 237 16.72 18.06 11.85
C LYS A 237 18.10 17.63 12.38
N ASP A 238 18.20 16.38 12.82
CA ASP A 238 19.36 15.84 13.52
C ASP A 238 20.18 14.83 12.69
N LYS A 239 19.77 14.60 11.44
CA LYS A 239 20.46 13.67 10.54
C LYS A 239 20.47 14.17 9.10
N ARG A 240 21.67 14.27 8.54
CA ARG A 240 21.91 14.70 7.16
C ARG A 240 22.91 13.76 6.51
N VAL A 241 22.45 13.04 5.48
CA VAL A 241 23.24 12.09 4.72
C VAL A 241 22.94 12.31 3.24
N ALA A 242 23.97 12.42 2.42
CA ALA A 242 23.84 12.63 0.99
C ALA A 242 24.93 11.90 0.20
N LEU A 243 24.70 11.76 -1.10
CA LEU A 243 25.67 11.23 -2.04
C LEU A 243 26.30 12.37 -2.83
N ARG A 244 27.61 12.56 -2.72
CA ARG A 244 28.38 13.43 -3.61
C ARG A 244 28.65 12.67 -4.91
N MET A 245 28.29 13.27 -6.04
CA MET A 245 28.68 12.77 -7.36
C MET A 245 30.15 13.15 -7.63
N VAL A 246 30.97 12.17 -7.97
CA VAL A 246 32.40 12.31 -8.28
C VAL A 246 32.61 11.93 -9.75
N PRO A 247 32.74 12.89 -10.66
CA PRO A 247 32.97 12.61 -12.07
C PRO A 247 34.30 11.88 -12.30
N ASP A 248 34.26 10.75 -12.99
CA ASP A 248 35.42 10.00 -13.45
C ASP A 248 35.50 10.12 -14.98
N ARG A 249 36.39 11.00 -15.44
CA ARG A 249 36.59 11.29 -16.86
C ARG A 249 37.26 10.14 -17.60
N GLU A 250 38.15 9.41 -16.93
CA GLU A 250 38.94 8.33 -17.53
C GLU A 250 38.03 7.14 -17.84
N ASN A 251 37.22 6.73 -16.86
CA ASN A 251 36.30 5.61 -17.00
C ASN A 251 34.93 6.02 -17.52
N ARG A 252 34.74 7.29 -17.92
CA ARG A 252 33.50 7.83 -18.48
C ARG A 252 32.28 7.50 -17.62
N ARG A 253 32.36 7.76 -16.31
CA ARG A 253 31.31 7.45 -15.33
C ARG A 253 31.22 8.49 -14.23
N VAL A 254 30.22 8.34 -13.38
CA VAL A 254 30.03 9.18 -12.19
C VAL A 254 29.97 8.28 -10.97
N ASP A 255 30.95 8.45 -10.08
CA ASP A 255 31.01 7.74 -8.81
C ASP A 255 30.27 8.49 -7.71
N PHE A 256 30.07 7.81 -6.59
CA PHE A 256 29.35 8.36 -5.46
C PHE A 256 30.19 8.26 -4.20
N GLN A 257 30.26 9.33 -3.42
CA GLN A 257 30.84 9.33 -2.09
C GLN A 257 29.73 9.63 -1.07
N LEU A 258 29.62 8.83 -0.03
CA LEU A 258 28.71 9.10 1.08
C LEU A 258 29.27 10.26 1.90
N VAL A 259 28.44 11.28 2.15
CA VAL A 259 28.80 12.44 2.97
C VAL A 259 27.75 12.60 4.07
N GLU A 260 28.22 12.68 5.31
CA GLU A 260 27.39 12.85 6.49
C GLU A 260 27.69 14.17 7.21
N GLY A 261 26.68 14.73 7.87
CA GLY A 261 26.83 15.91 8.70
C GLY A 261 26.26 17.19 8.09
N LYS A 262 26.41 18.30 8.83
CA LYS A 262 25.78 19.59 8.50
C LYS A 262 26.59 20.41 7.50
N ALA A 263 27.91 20.26 7.47
CA ALA A 263 28.79 20.97 6.56
C ALA A 263 28.98 20.14 5.28
N MET A 264 28.18 20.45 4.26
CA MET A 264 28.37 19.94 2.90
C MET A 264 28.80 21.13 2.02
N ASP A 265 29.89 20.95 1.29
CA ASP A 265 30.45 21.88 0.28
C ASP A 265 29.80 21.73 -1.11
N PHE A 266 28.71 20.95 -1.21
CA PHE A 266 27.89 20.79 -2.40
C PHE A 266 26.41 20.85 -2.03
N ASP A 267 25.53 21.10 -3.01
CA ASP A 267 24.08 21.10 -2.82
C ASP A 267 23.45 19.76 -3.25
N PRO A 268 23.05 18.89 -2.31
CA PRO A 268 22.40 17.62 -2.66
C PRO A 268 20.96 17.80 -3.18
N GLY A 269 20.41 19.02 -3.12
CA GLY A 269 19.15 19.37 -3.79
C GLY A 269 19.28 19.47 -5.31
N LYS A 270 20.50 19.66 -5.83
CA LYS A 270 20.77 19.75 -7.28
C LYS A 270 21.15 18.37 -7.85
N GLY A 271 20.16 17.67 -8.39
CA GLY A 271 20.37 16.42 -9.14
C GLY A 271 20.86 16.63 -10.58
N THR A 272 20.95 15.52 -11.33
CA THR A 272 21.35 15.49 -12.75
C THR A 272 20.17 15.61 -13.71
N VAL A 273 18.93 15.48 -13.23
CA VAL A 273 17.73 15.55 -14.07
C VAL A 273 16.60 16.36 -13.44
N ALA A 274 16.00 17.24 -14.23
CA ALA A 274 14.79 17.98 -13.89
C ALA A 274 13.87 18.07 -15.09
N ARG A 275 12.60 17.67 -14.95
CA ARG A 275 11.60 17.69 -16.04
C ARG A 275 12.11 16.99 -17.33
N ALA A 276 12.81 15.86 -17.18
CA ALA A 276 13.47 15.09 -18.25
C ALA A 276 14.64 15.79 -18.96
N VAL A 277 15.03 17.01 -18.56
CA VAL A 277 16.27 17.65 -19.01
C VAL A 277 17.42 17.15 -18.13
N VAL A 278 18.46 16.62 -18.75
CA VAL A 278 19.60 16.00 -18.07
C VAL A 278 20.84 16.88 -18.24
N GLU A 279 21.60 17.07 -17.17
CA GLU A 279 22.90 17.76 -17.18
C GLU A 279 23.99 16.73 -16.83
N CYS A 280 24.99 16.60 -17.71
CA CYS A 280 26.10 15.69 -17.49
C CYS A 280 27.07 16.25 -16.45
N PRO A 281 27.30 15.60 -15.30
CA PRO A 281 28.22 16.11 -14.29
C PRO A 281 29.69 16.01 -14.71
N VAL A 282 30.02 15.27 -15.78
CA VAL A 282 31.39 15.13 -16.29
C VAL A 282 31.76 16.30 -17.20
N CYS A 283 30.91 16.68 -18.15
CA CYS A 283 31.24 17.70 -19.16
C CYS A 283 30.31 18.91 -19.19
N GLY A 284 29.26 18.94 -18.37
CA GLY A 284 28.26 20.02 -18.33
C GLY A 284 27.28 20.03 -19.51
N SER A 285 27.44 19.15 -20.51
CA SER A 285 26.52 19.07 -21.65
C SER A 285 25.10 18.70 -21.19
N ARG A 286 24.11 19.29 -21.88
CA ARG A 286 22.69 19.08 -21.59
C ARG A 286 22.05 18.17 -22.63
N ILE A 287 21.13 17.33 -22.17
CA ILE A 287 20.24 16.51 -22.99
C ILE A 287 18.83 17.04 -22.76
N ASP A 288 18.17 17.49 -23.82
CA ASP A 288 16.79 17.99 -23.73
C ASP A 288 15.80 16.85 -23.45
N ALA A 289 14.57 17.22 -23.09
CA ALA A 289 13.53 16.25 -22.69
C ALA A 289 13.11 15.29 -23.81
N ASP A 290 13.13 15.72 -25.07
CA ASP A 290 12.71 14.89 -26.20
C ASP A 290 13.81 13.89 -26.58
N THR A 291 15.06 14.34 -26.56
CA THR A 291 16.23 13.46 -26.68
C THR A 291 16.27 12.45 -25.55
N THR A 292 16.02 12.84 -24.29
CA THR A 292 15.90 11.90 -23.17
C THR A 292 14.85 10.83 -23.45
N ARG A 293 13.61 11.21 -23.80
CA ARG A 293 12.53 10.25 -24.11
C ARG A 293 12.88 9.33 -25.29
N ARG A 294 13.51 9.88 -26.33
CA ARG A 294 13.98 9.11 -27.49
C ARG A 294 15.00 8.05 -27.07
N LEU A 295 16.04 8.42 -26.30
CA LEU A 295 17.07 7.48 -25.85
C LEU A 295 16.51 6.35 -24.98
N PHE A 296 15.54 6.63 -24.12
CA PHE A 296 14.82 5.59 -23.37
C PHE A 296 14.08 4.63 -24.30
N ARG A 297 13.33 5.14 -25.28
CA ARG A 297 12.60 4.30 -26.27
C ARG A 297 13.53 3.48 -27.17
N GLU A 298 14.73 3.99 -27.47
CA GLU A 298 15.76 3.28 -28.23
C GLU A 298 16.53 2.25 -27.38
N GLY A 299 16.16 2.05 -26.11
CA GLY A 299 16.84 1.10 -25.22
C GLY A 299 18.27 1.53 -24.85
N LYS A 300 18.59 2.82 -24.97
CA LYS A 300 19.91 3.37 -24.59
C LYS A 300 20.02 3.69 -23.10
N SER A 301 18.94 3.55 -22.34
CA SER A 301 18.96 3.73 -20.89
C SER A 301 19.37 2.47 -20.16
N GLY A 302 20.11 2.62 -19.07
CA GLY A 302 20.43 1.56 -18.12
C GLY A 302 19.90 1.87 -16.72
N GLN A 303 20.47 1.17 -15.74
CA GLN A 303 20.26 1.43 -14.32
C GLN A 303 21.51 1.07 -13.52
N ARG A 304 21.72 1.78 -12.42
CA ARG A 304 22.87 1.61 -11.54
C ARG A 304 22.39 1.58 -10.10
N LEU A 305 22.82 0.57 -9.35
CA LEU A 305 22.62 0.51 -7.91
C LEU A 305 23.60 1.48 -7.25
N VAL A 306 23.07 2.44 -6.50
CA VAL A 306 23.86 3.58 -5.97
C VAL A 306 24.15 3.40 -4.48
N ALA A 307 23.12 3.07 -3.71
CA ALA A 307 23.23 2.98 -2.25
C ALA A 307 22.31 1.89 -1.69
N VAL A 308 22.68 1.37 -0.53
CA VAL A 308 21.85 0.44 0.26
C VAL A 308 21.41 1.17 1.51
N VAL A 309 20.11 1.06 1.81
CA VAL A 309 19.53 1.54 3.06
C VAL A 309 19.45 0.34 4.01
N LEU A 310 20.05 0.50 5.18
CA LEU A 310 20.24 -0.57 6.16
C LEU A 310 19.46 -0.28 7.44
N HIS A 311 19.12 -1.34 8.16
CA HIS A 311 18.62 -1.26 9.52
C HIS A 311 19.28 -2.34 10.36
N HIS A 312 19.86 -1.93 11.48
CA HIS A 312 20.42 -2.87 12.45
C HIS A 312 19.38 -3.14 13.55
N PRO A 313 19.07 -4.40 13.90
CA PRO A 313 18.05 -4.74 14.90
C PRO A 313 18.25 -4.04 16.24
N ASP A 314 19.51 -3.94 16.69
CA ASP A 314 19.86 -3.31 17.97
C ASP A 314 20.07 -1.78 17.92
N ARG A 315 19.86 -1.12 16.77
CA ARG A 315 20.07 0.33 16.63
C ARG A 315 18.83 1.04 16.10
N GLN A 316 18.56 2.23 16.63
CA GLN A 316 17.48 3.05 16.13
C GLN A 316 17.85 3.74 14.81
N GLY A 317 16.86 3.83 13.92
CA GLY A 317 16.99 4.50 12.63
C GLY A 317 17.57 3.61 11.54
N LYS A 318 17.86 4.25 10.40
CA LYS A 318 18.46 3.61 9.22
C LYS A 318 19.93 4.03 9.10
N SER A 319 20.78 3.21 8.51
CA SER A 319 22.11 3.63 8.04
C SER A 319 22.15 3.55 6.51
N TYR A 320 23.19 4.13 5.92
CA TYR A 320 23.35 4.17 4.47
C TYR A 320 24.76 3.73 4.14
N GLN A 321 24.89 2.93 3.09
CA GLN A 321 26.17 2.59 2.51
C GLN A 321 26.13 2.70 0.99
N ARG A 322 27.31 2.81 0.38
CA ARG A 322 27.44 2.66 -1.07
C ARG A 322 27.16 1.21 -1.43
N ALA A 323 26.55 1.00 -2.59
CA ALA A 323 26.40 -0.33 -3.14
C ALA A 323 27.75 -1.01 -3.36
N THR A 324 27.84 -2.27 -2.98
CA THR A 324 29.03 -3.11 -3.10
C THR A 324 28.90 -4.08 -4.28
N GLU A 325 30.00 -4.74 -4.64
CA GLU A 325 29.95 -5.83 -5.64
C GLU A 325 29.13 -7.02 -5.14
N SER A 326 29.04 -7.23 -3.83
CA SER A 326 28.18 -8.25 -3.22
C SER A 326 26.69 -7.96 -3.51
N ASP A 327 26.27 -6.70 -3.34
CA ASP A 327 24.88 -6.28 -3.62
C ASP A 327 24.52 -6.48 -5.10
N LEU A 328 25.43 -6.10 -6.00
CA LEU A 328 25.28 -6.29 -7.44
C LEU A 328 25.28 -7.77 -7.81
N GLY A 329 26.13 -8.58 -7.17
CA GLY A 329 26.16 -10.04 -7.31
C GLY A 329 24.82 -10.67 -6.92
N ALA A 330 24.24 -10.26 -5.79
CA ALA A 330 22.93 -10.72 -5.34
C ALA A 330 21.81 -10.32 -6.31
N TYR A 331 21.85 -9.10 -6.87
CA TYR A 331 20.89 -8.68 -7.89
C TYR A 331 21.01 -9.51 -9.18
N ARG A 332 22.23 -9.74 -9.70
CA ARG A 332 22.45 -10.59 -10.89
C ARG A 332 22.03 -12.04 -10.65
N ALA A 333 22.26 -12.57 -9.45
CA ALA A 333 21.77 -13.89 -9.07
C ALA A 333 20.23 -13.95 -9.06
N ALA A 334 19.55 -12.87 -8.61
CA ALA A 334 18.09 -12.77 -8.68
C ALA A 334 17.58 -12.69 -10.12
N GLU A 335 18.29 -11.99 -11.01
CA GLU A 335 17.98 -11.94 -12.44
C GLU A 335 18.08 -13.32 -13.10
N ALA A 336 19.14 -14.08 -12.82
CA ALA A 336 19.26 -15.45 -13.31
C ALA A 336 18.15 -16.37 -12.74
N ALA A 337 17.81 -16.22 -11.46
CA ALA A 337 16.76 -17.01 -10.82
C ALA A 337 15.35 -16.67 -11.33
N LEU A 338 15.11 -15.42 -11.74
CA LEU A 338 13.85 -14.98 -12.32
C LEU A 338 13.52 -15.76 -13.58
N GLU A 339 14.48 -15.93 -14.49
CA GLU A 339 14.23 -16.62 -15.77
C GLU A 339 13.72 -18.04 -15.55
N GLY A 340 14.42 -18.84 -14.73
CA GLY A 340 14.01 -20.22 -14.43
C GLY A 340 12.67 -20.29 -13.69
N LYS A 341 12.44 -19.42 -12.71
CA LYS A 341 11.17 -19.39 -11.98
C LYS A 341 10.00 -18.95 -12.86
N ARG A 342 10.22 -17.97 -13.74
CA ARG A 342 9.20 -17.49 -14.68
C ARG A 342 8.81 -18.57 -15.68
N GLU A 343 9.79 -19.33 -16.20
CA GLU A 343 9.52 -20.46 -17.09
C GLU A 343 8.71 -21.56 -16.38
N GLN A 344 9.13 -21.95 -15.18
CA GLN A 344 8.42 -22.93 -14.37
C GLN A 344 6.96 -22.51 -14.12
N LEU A 345 6.76 -21.31 -13.57
CA LEU A 345 5.41 -20.83 -13.24
C LEU A 345 4.55 -20.59 -14.49
N ARG A 346 5.16 -20.23 -15.63
CA ARG A 346 4.43 -20.12 -16.91
C ARG A 346 3.85 -21.47 -17.31
N ALA A 347 4.63 -22.55 -17.20
CA ALA A 347 4.17 -23.90 -17.47
C ALA A 347 3.08 -24.32 -16.48
N ASP A 348 3.28 -24.07 -15.18
CA ASP A 348 2.35 -24.48 -14.13
C ASP A 348 1.01 -23.72 -14.18
N TRP A 349 1.03 -22.43 -14.55
CA TRP A 349 -0.15 -21.57 -14.51
C TRP A 349 -0.85 -21.46 -15.87
N GLY A 350 -0.20 -21.87 -16.95
CA GLY A 350 -0.69 -21.69 -18.32
C GLY A 350 -0.72 -20.23 -18.78
N MET A 351 -0.02 -19.32 -18.09
CA MET A 351 0.09 -17.90 -18.40
C MET A 351 1.40 -17.33 -17.87
N ASP A 352 1.87 -16.21 -18.44
CA ASP A 352 3.07 -15.54 -17.92
C ASP A 352 2.82 -15.03 -16.48
N PRO A 353 3.65 -15.40 -15.49
CA PRO A 353 3.50 -14.90 -14.13
C PRO A 353 3.90 -13.42 -14.00
N VAL A 354 4.62 -12.88 -14.99
CA VAL A 354 4.94 -11.44 -15.08
C VAL A 354 3.97 -10.80 -16.08
N PRO A 355 3.17 -9.79 -15.66
CA PRO A 355 2.21 -9.12 -16.54
C PRO A 355 2.85 -8.62 -17.84
N ASP A 356 2.36 -9.09 -18.98
CA ASP A 356 2.85 -8.77 -20.31
C ASP A 356 1.89 -7.87 -21.11
N GLU A 357 0.76 -7.49 -20.51
CA GLU A 357 -0.23 -6.60 -21.10
C GLU A 357 0.34 -5.18 -21.27
N PRO A 358 -0.07 -4.46 -22.33
CA PRO A 358 0.47 -3.14 -22.61
C PRO A 358 0.04 -2.10 -21.57
N THR A 359 0.94 -1.18 -21.25
CA THR A 359 0.59 0.04 -20.51
C THR A 359 -0.13 1.02 -21.43
N PRO A 360 -0.98 1.92 -20.89
CA PRO A 360 -1.59 2.99 -21.69
C PRO A 360 -0.51 3.87 -22.34
N VAL A 361 -0.68 4.17 -23.65
CA VAL A 361 0.27 4.96 -24.46
C VAL A 361 0.52 6.36 -23.88
N GLY A 362 -0.50 6.89 -23.20
CA GLY A 362 -0.44 8.16 -22.50
C GLY A 362 -0.72 9.37 -23.41
N GLY A 363 -1.31 10.41 -22.83
CA GLY A 363 -1.63 11.64 -23.55
C GLY A 363 -2.96 11.62 -24.32
N GLY A 364 -3.74 10.54 -24.26
CA GLY A 364 -5.12 10.50 -24.75
C GLY A 364 -6.10 11.35 -23.92
N PRO A 365 -7.39 11.40 -24.28
CA PRO A 365 -8.42 12.02 -23.44
C PRO A 365 -8.59 11.23 -22.12
N GLY A 366 -8.84 11.93 -21.01
CA GLY A 366 -9.16 11.29 -19.73
C GLY A 366 -7.97 10.64 -19.00
N ALA A 367 -8.18 9.44 -18.45
CA ALA A 367 -7.25 8.77 -17.52
C ALA A 367 -5.89 8.43 -18.14
N GLU A 368 -5.80 8.27 -19.46
CA GLU A 368 -4.54 7.96 -20.15
C GLU A 368 -3.46 9.04 -19.93
N ARG A 369 -3.84 10.30 -19.72
CA ARG A 369 -2.89 11.39 -19.40
C ARG A 369 -2.06 11.11 -18.15
N ALA A 370 -2.56 10.26 -17.27
CA ALA A 370 -1.92 9.89 -16.03
C ALA A 370 -0.75 8.89 -16.21
N PHE A 371 -0.53 8.34 -17.42
CA PHE A 371 0.51 7.34 -17.69
C PHE A 371 1.60 7.94 -18.58
N SER A 372 2.73 8.34 -17.98
CA SER A 372 3.86 8.89 -18.74
C SER A 372 4.97 7.88 -19.00
N VAL A 373 4.92 6.73 -18.31
CA VAL A 373 5.92 5.65 -18.36
C VAL A 373 6.16 5.09 -19.76
N TYR A 374 5.11 5.02 -20.58
CA TYR A 374 5.19 4.59 -21.98
C TYR A 374 6.18 5.42 -22.80
N LYS A 375 6.26 6.74 -22.55
CA LYS A 375 7.19 7.65 -23.22
C LYS A 375 8.67 7.35 -22.93
N TYR A 376 8.93 6.48 -21.96
CA TYR A 376 10.26 6.08 -21.51
C TYR A 376 10.51 4.57 -21.69
N GLY A 377 9.76 3.92 -22.59
CA GLY A 377 10.00 2.52 -22.99
C GLY A 377 9.41 1.47 -22.05
N MET A 378 8.69 1.86 -20.99
CA MET A 378 7.92 0.93 -20.14
C MET A 378 6.54 0.69 -20.75
N ILE A 379 6.51 -0.16 -21.77
CA ILE A 379 5.34 -0.39 -22.64
C ILE A 379 4.46 -1.56 -22.17
N ARG A 380 4.90 -2.35 -21.18
CA ARG A 380 4.14 -3.42 -20.52
C ARG A 380 4.11 -3.24 -19.01
N TRP A 381 3.11 -3.77 -18.33
CA TRP A 381 3.00 -3.66 -16.87
C TRP A 381 4.19 -4.27 -16.13
N GLY A 382 4.75 -5.36 -16.66
CA GLY A 382 5.98 -5.96 -16.16
C GLY A 382 7.19 -5.03 -16.22
N ASP A 383 7.22 -4.01 -17.08
CA ASP A 383 8.34 -3.07 -17.17
C ASP A 383 8.44 -2.11 -15.98
N LEU A 384 7.38 -2.05 -15.15
CA LEU A 384 7.35 -1.28 -13.90
C LEU A 384 8.08 -1.97 -12.74
N PHE A 385 8.78 -3.08 -13.01
CA PHE A 385 9.46 -3.88 -12.01
C PHE A 385 10.85 -4.28 -12.52
N ASN A 386 11.86 -4.17 -11.66
CA ASN A 386 13.18 -4.72 -11.96
C ASN A 386 13.21 -6.25 -11.73
N ALA A 387 14.33 -6.90 -12.04
CA ALA A 387 14.41 -8.36 -12.02
C ALA A 387 14.17 -8.95 -10.61
N ARG A 388 14.79 -8.38 -9.57
CA ARG A 388 14.63 -8.85 -8.19
C ARG A 388 13.22 -8.58 -7.64
N GLN A 389 12.60 -7.46 -8.02
CA GLN A 389 11.19 -7.17 -7.69
C GLN A 389 10.23 -8.17 -8.33
N LYS A 390 10.41 -8.47 -9.63
CA LYS A 390 9.63 -9.49 -10.33
C LYS A 390 9.75 -10.85 -9.65
N LEU A 391 10.99 -11.27 -9.36
CA LEU A 391 11.24 -12.55 -8.69
C LEU A 391 10.54 -12.62 -7.33
N ALA A 392 10.62 -11.57 -6.53
CA ALA A 392 9.91 -11.50 -5.25
C ALA A 392 8.40 -11.61 -5.43
N LEU A 393 7.80 -10.80 -6.30
CA LEU A 393 6.35 -10.76 -6.51
C LEU A 393 5.79 -12.08 -7.04
N ILE A 394 6.42 -12.70 -8.04
CA ILE A 394 5.95 -13.99 -8.56
C ILE A 394 6.15 -15.12 -7.53
N THR A 395 7.16 -14.99 -6.65
CA THR A 395 7.36 -15.94 -5.54
C THR A 395 6.24 -15.83 -4.52
N PHE A 396 5.91 -14.62 -4.07
CA PHE A 396 4.77 -14.42 -3.16
C PHE A 396 3.44 -14.86 -3.82
N ALA A 397 3.23 -14.57 -5.10
CA ALA A 397 2.05 -15.02 -5.85
C ALA A 397 1.94 -16.55 -5.87
N ASP A 398 3.04 -17.26 -6.14
CA ASP A 398 3.10 -18.72 -6.06
C ASP A 398 2.79 -19.24 -4.65
N LYS A 399 3.38 -18.63 -3.61
CA LYS A 399 3.12 -19.04 -2.22
C LYS A 399 1.68 -18.79 -1.80
N VAL A 400 1.03 -17.71 -2.23
CA VAL A 400 -0.40 -17.48 -1.98
C VAL A 400 -1.26 -18.56 -2.65
N ARG A 401 -0.97 -18.93 -3.90
CA ARG A 401 -1.68 -20.01 -4.61
C ARG A 401 -1.47 -21.37 -3.94
N THR A 402 -0.26 -21.63 -3.46
CA THR A 402 0.08 -22.87 -2.75
C THR A 402 -0.56 -22.91 -1.36
N ALA A 403 -0.60 -21.79 -0.63
CA ALA A 403 -1.35 -21.66 0.62
C ALA A 403 -2.82 -22.04 0.43
N HIS A 404 -3.46 -21.55 -0.65
CA HIS A 404 -4.84 -21.90 -0.96
C HIS A 404 -5.04 -23.42 -1.13
N ARG A 405 -4.21 -24.06 -1.96
CA ARG A 405 -4.27 -25.52 -2.18
C ARG A 405 -4.04 -26.28 -0.87
N ARG A 406 -3.10 -25.81 -0.04
CA ARG A 406 -2.76 -26.44 1.22
C ARG A 406 -3.87 -26.30 2.25
N MET A 407 -4.50 -25.13 2.37
CA MET A 407 -5.70 -24.92 3.19
C MET A 407 -6.79 -25.95 2.89
N LEU A 408 -7.08 -26.17 1.60
CA LEU A 408 -8.07 -27.17 1.19
C LEU A 408 -7.64 -28.59 1.58
N SER A 409 -6.37 -28.94 1.37
CA SER A 409 -5.86 -30.27 1.76
C SER A 409 -5.82 -30.50 3.28
N GLU A 410 -5.65 -29.43 4.06
CA GLU A 410 -5.71 -29.46 5.53
C GLU A 410 -7.16 -29.42 6.06
N GLY A 411 -8.16 -29.44 5.16
CA GLY A 411 -9.57 -29.57 5.52
C GLY A 411 -10.31 -28.26 5.80
N LEU A 412 -9.72 -27.10 5.50
CA LEU A 412 -10.45 -25.83 5.59
C LEU A 412 -11.59 -25.81 4.56
N ALA A 413 -12.78 -25.36 5.00
CA ALA A 413 -13.94 -25.24 4.13
C ALA A 413 -13.62 -24.38 2.89
N PRO A 414 -14.02 -24.76 1.66
CA PRO A 414 -13.62 -24.08 0.44
C PRO A 414 -13.90 -22.57 0.43
N ASP A 415 -15.07 -22.15 0.91
CA ASP A 415 -15.45 -20.74 1.00
C ASP A 415 -14.58 -19.96 2.00
N PHE A 416 -14.19 -20.59 3.12
CA PHE A 416 -13.34 -19.96 4.12
C PHE A 416 -11.88 -19.88 3.64
N ALA A 417 -11.36 -20.95 3.03
CA ALA A 417 -10.05 -20.94 2.37
C ALA A 417 -9.99 -19.83 1.29
N LYS A 418 -11.06 -19.65 0.51
CA LYS A 418 -11.18 -18.55 -0.47
C LYS A 418 -11.19 -17.18 0.20
N ALA A 419 -11.84 -17.04 1.36
CA ALA A 419 -11.82 -15.79 2.13
C ALA A 419 -10.40 -15.45 2.61
N VAL A 420 -9.69 -16.40 3.21
CA VAL A 420 -8.30 -16.23 3.65
C VAL A 420 -7.40 -15.87 2.47
N THR A 421 -7.50 -16.62 1.36
CA THR A 421 -6.73 -16.33 0.13
C THR A 421 -7.02 -14.95 -0.43
N THR A 422 -8.24 -14.44 -0.31
CA THR A 422 -8.59 -13.07 -0.75
C THR A 422 -7.76 -12.02 -0.01
N PHE A 423 -7.58 -12.16 1.31
CA PHE A 423 -6.76 -11.24 2.09
C PHE A 423 -5.26 -11.41 1.80
N LEU A 424 -4.77 -12.64 1.60
CA LEU A 424 -3.39 -12.88 1.17
C LEU A 424 -3.10 -12.26 -0.22
N ALA A 425 -4.07 -12.29 -1.13
CA ALA A 425 -3.96 -11.63 -2.43
C ALA A 425 -3.95 -10.09 -2.30
N LEU A 426 -4.73 -9.52 -1.36
CA LEU A 426 -4.67 -8.09 -1.06
C LEU A 426 -3.31 -7.68 -0.47
N MET A 427 -2.67 -8.55 0.32
CA MET A 427 -1.30 -8.34 0.80
C MET A 427 -0.29 -8.33 -0.35
N LEU A 428 -0.41 -9.28 -1.30
CA LEU A 428 0.41 -9.29 -2.53
C LEU A 428 0.21 -8.01 -3.35
N ASN A 429 -1.03 -7.54 -3.50
CA ASN A 429 -1.32 -6.28 -4.18
C ASN A 429 -0.64 -5.09 -3.48
N LYS A 430 -0.70 -5.03 -2.15
CA LYS A 430 0.01 -4.00 -1.37
C LYS A 430 1.53 -4.11 -1.55
N LEU A 431 2.08 -5.31 -1.57
CA LEU A 431 3.51 -5.52 -1.84
C LEU A 431 3.89 -4.98 -3.23
N ALA A 432 3.07 -5.20 -4.26
CA ALA A 432 3.30 -4.65 -5.59
C ALA A 432 3.30 -3.10 -5.62
N ASP A 433 2.44 -2.44 -4.83
CA ASP A 433 2.44 -0.96 -4.70
C ASP A 433 3.75 -0.45 -4.07
N TYR A 434 4.40 -1.21 -3.19
CA TYR A 434 5.65 -0.85 -2.54
C TYR A 434 6.92 -1.44 -3.20
N SER A 435 6.76 -2.27 -4.21
CA SER A 435 7.85 -3.03 -4.84
C SER A 435 7.90 -2.79 -6.34
N SER A 436 7.83 -1.53 -6.80
CA SER A 436 7.96 -1.15 -8.20
C SER A 436 9.16 -0.23 -8.45
N VAL A 437 9.58 -0.05 -9.70
CA VAL A 437 10.62 0.91 -10.12
C VAL A 437 10.16 2.38 -10.01
N GLN A 438 8.96 2.60 -9.46
CA GLN A 438 8.31 3.89 -9.30
C GLN A 438 8.20 4.30 -7.82
N CYS A 439 8.64 3.44 -6.90
CA CYS A 439 8.72 3.75 -5.49
C CYS A 439 9.86 4.75 -5.23
N VAL A 440 9.64 5.69 -4.30
CA VAL A 440 10.60 6.76 -4.00
C VAL A 440 11.00 6.75 -2.52
N TRP A 441 12.25 7.07 -2.25
CA TRP A 441 12.75 7.20 -0.87
C TRP A 441 12.36 8.57 -0.29
N HIS A 442 11.67 8.57 0.85
CA HIS A 442 11.23 9.81 1.51
C HIS A 442 12.29 10.33 2.48
N THR A 443 13.21 11.17 2.01
CA THR A 443 14.42 11.59 2.74
C THR A 443 14.20 12.26 4.09
N SER A 444 13.08 12.96 4.31
CA SER A 444 12.77 13.58 5.61
C SER A 444 12.10 12.66 6.62
N LYS A 445 11.56 11.52 6.18
CA LYS A 445 10.95 10.50 7.06
C LYS A 445 11.80 9.24 7.16
N GLU A 446 12.67 9.00 6.18
CA GLU A 446 13.45 7.78 6.01
C GLU A 446 12.55 6.55 5.90
N LEU A 447 11.59 6.61 4.96
CA LEU A 447 10.67 5.52 4.64
C LEU A 447 10.52 5.37 3.13
N ILE A 448 10.07 4.18 2.73
CA ILE A 448 9.69 3.86 1.34
C ILE A 448 8.31 4.45 1.08
N ALA A 449 8.22 5.34 0.09
CA ALA A 449 6.94 5.82 -0.40
C ALA A 449 6.45 4.87 -1.50
N HIS A 450 5.17 4.55 -1.43
CA HIS A 450 4.49 3.67 -2.37
C HIS A 450 4.39 4.31 -3.78
N THR A 451 4.11 3.47 -4.78
CA THR A 451 4.05 3.83 -6.20
C THR A 451 3.07 4.97 -6.46
N PHE A 452 1.91 4.91 -5.81
CA PHE A 452 0.78 5.79 -6.07
C PHE A 452 0.74 7.05 -5.18
N GLY A 453 1.84 7.80 -5.08
CA GLY A 453 1.84 9.09 -4.37
C GLY A 453 0.89 10.14 -4.98
N ARG A 454 0.43 9.92 -6.22
CA ARG A 454 -0.57 10.68 -6.96
C ARG A 454 -1.41 9.73 -7.80
N GLN A 455 -2.52 10.20 -8.35
CA GLN A 455 -3.36 9.47 -9.32
C GLN A 455 -2.68 9.42 -10.72
N THR A 456 -1.40 9.06 -10.78
CA THR A 456 -0.60 9.03 -12.02
C THR A 456 0.63 8.16 -11.87
N LEU A 457 1.00 7.45 -12.94
CA LEU A 457 2.27 6.76 -13.10
C LEU A 457 3.23 7.66 -13.89
N GLN A 458 3.96 8.49 -13.12
CA GLN A 458 4.95 9.41 -13.64
C GLN A 458 6.33 8.77 -13.72
N MET A 459 7.18 9.22 -14.65
CA MET A 459 8.56 8.74 -14.69
C MET A 459 9.31 9.04 -13.39
N VAL A 460 9.90 8.01 -12.79
CA VAL A 460 10.82 8.11 -11.65
C VAL A 460 12.24 7.82 -12.13
N TRP A 461 13.16 8.74 -11.86
CA TRP A 461 14.55 8.70 -12.32
C TRP A 461 15.44 7.88 -11.38
N ASP A 462 15.28 8.13 -10.09
CA ASP A 462 15.89 7.44 -8.98
C ASP A 462 14.80 6.80 -8.12
N TYR A 463 14.89 5.48 -7.90
CA TYR A 463 13.87 4.69 -7.23
C TYR A 463 14.46 3.86 -6.07
N ILE A 464 13.61 3.52 -5.10
CA ILE A 464 13.96 2.61 -4.01
C ILE A 464 13.33 1.24 -4.29
N GLU A 465 14.15 0.21 -4.30
CA GLU A 465 13.71 -1.18 -4.38
C GLU A 465 13.60 -1.75 -2.96
N VAL A 466 12.41 -2.18 -2.55
CA VAL A 466 12.17 -2.70 -1.20
C VAL A 466 12.74 -4.12 -1.04
N ASN A 467 13.36 -4.40 0.12
CA ASN A 467 13.53 -5.78 0.56
C ASN A 467 12.21 -6.27 1.17
N SER A 468 11.54 -7.15 0.45
CA SER A 468 10.21 -7.69 0.81
C SER A 468 10.20 -8.57 2.07
N LEU A 469 11.37 -8.86 2.65
CA LEU A 469 11.58 -9.71 3.83
C LEU A 469 12.11 -8.96 5.06
N SER A 470 12.35 -7.65 4.94
CA SER A 470 13.19 -6.87 5.87
C SER A 470 12.57 -6.57 7.23
N GLY A 471 11.27 -6.81 7.44
CA GLY A 471 10.56 -6.35 8.63
C GLY A 471 10.37 -4.83 8.66
N SER A 472 10.46 -4.15 7.51
CA SER A 472 10.34 -2.69 7.42
C SER A 472 9.27 -2.24 6.44
N THR A 473 9.01 -0.92 6.39
CA THR A 473 7.90 -0.34 5.62
C THR A 473 7.87 -0.84 4.17
N GLY A 474 6.72 -1.37 3.75
CA GLY A 474 6.49 -1.82 2.38
C GLY A 474 6.81 -3.30 2.13
N ASP A 475 7.21 -4.03 3.17
CA ASP A 475 7.42 -5.47 3.12
C ASP A 475 6.12 -6.26 3.37
N TRP A 476 6.21 -7.60 3.27
CA TRP A 476 5.06 -8.49 3.47
C TRP A 476 4.53 -8.48 4.92
N ARG A 477 5.42 -8.40 5.92
CA ARG A 477 5.02 -8.38 7.33
C ARG A 477 4.20 -7.12 7.67
N SER A 478 4.64 -5.96 7.20
CA SER A 478 3.90 -4.70 7.31
C SER A 478 2.52 -4.84 6.66
N ALA A 479 2.43 -5.47 5.47
CA ALA A 479 1.14 -5.70 4.81
C ALA A 479 0.21 -6.59 5.65
N LEU A 480 0.74 -7.64 6.26
CA LEU A 480 -0.01 -8.55 7.13
C LEU A 480 -0.63 -7.80 8.32
N GLU A 481 0.18 -7.00 9.02
CA GLU A 481 -0.24 -6.22 10.19
C GLU A 481 -1.43 -5.31 9.84
N TRP A 482 -1.32 -4.51 8.78
CA TRP A 482 -2.40 -3.61 8.36
C TRP A 482 -3.68 -4.35 7.97
N VAL A 483 -3.55 -5.48 7.25
CA VAL A 483 -4.69 -6.27 6.80
C VAL A 483 -5.42 -6.90 7.98
N VAL A 484 -4.68 -7.49 8.92
CA VAL A 484 -5.24 -8.10 10.14
C VAL A 484 -5.98 -7.07 10.99
N GLU A 485 -5.42 -5.87 11.18
CA GLU A 485 -6.12 -4.80 11.91
C GLU A 485 -7.46 -4.42 11.26
N VAL A 486 -7.51 -4.34 9.92
CA VAL A 486 -8.75 -4.02 9.21
C VAL A 486 -9.78 -5.14 9.34
N ILE A 487 -9.35 -6.40 9.19
CA ILE A 487 -10.24 -7.56 9.39
C ILE A 487 -10.81 -7.53 10.80
N GLY A 488 -9.96 -7.35 11.82
CA GLY A 488 -10.39 -7.28 13.21
C GLY A 488 -11.36 -6.12 13.47
N HIS A 489 -11.16 -4.97 12.84
CA HIS A 489 -12.11 -3.86 12.93
C HIS A 489 -13.46 -4.17 12.27
N CYS A 490 -13.48 -4.72 11.05
CA CYS A 490 -14.72 -5.02 10.33
C CYS A 490 -15.48 -6.20 10.94
N SER A 491 -14.77 -7.14 11.57
CA SER A 491 -15.34 -8.33 12.21
C SER A 491 -16.06 -8.05 13.53
N ARG A 492 -15.81 -6.88 14.14
CA ARG A 492 -16.44 -6.46 15.39
C ARG A 492 -17.81 -5.81 15.21
N ILE A 493 -18.21 -5.52 13.97
CA ILE A 493 -19.57 -5.02 13.70
C ILE A 493 -20.55 -6.16 14.00
N PRO A 494 -21.52 -5.97 14.91
CA PRO A 494 -22.49 -7.01 15.23
C PRO A 494 -23.39 -7.30 14.03
N PRO A 495 -23.89 -8.54 13.91
CA PRO A 495 -24.85 -8.88 12.88
C PRO A 495 -26.16 -8.10 13.12
N VAL A 496 -26.84 -7.81 12.02
CA VAL A 496 -28.06 -7.00 12.04
C VAL A 496 -29.25 -7.76 12.64
N GLU A 497 -29.24 -9.08 12.44
CA GLU A 497 -30.15 -10.06 13.03
C GLU A 497 -29.33 -11.01 13.93
N GLU A 498 -29.87 -11.38 15.09
CA GLU A 498 -29.30 -12.49 15.87
C GLU A 498 -29.60 -13.80 15.13
N PRO A 499 -28.62 -14.73 15.03
CA PRO A 499 -28.80 -16.00 14.33
C PRO A 499 -29.84 -16.91 14.98
#